data_AF-A0A8C8BSA4-F1
#
_entry.id   AF-A0A8C8BSA4-F1
#
_cell.length_a   1.000
_cell.length_b   1.000
_cell.length_c   1.000
_cell.angle_alpha   90.00
_cell.angle_beta   90.00
_cell.angle_gamma   90.00
#
_symmetry.space_group_name_H-M   'P 1'
#
loop_
_entity.id
_entity.type
_entity.pdbx_description
1 polymer ?
#
loop_
_entity_poly.entity_id
_entity_poly.type
_entity_poly.pdbx_seq_one_letter_code
_entity_poly.pdbx_strand_id
1 'polypeptide(L)'
;MTIEGLVQVCNEDDKDTLQKDYETLLLHLWMAVHTTFSPTPSGEHLEILRSAVETITLLEEKDQQWEGRPEGSSEAPVWRPHQCRHTHDNLLEKMVDSQMRNATVEEDNISVSSVDNLSTSMKREVCRMGKRLKEDVLRVARDIRDCYPPDFDVCNLYVRLYHQKFSAKLTELARSGLDVDDCNYLLCWVNNYYPNDILKHKDLEGHINMESLGTLLSEKDLTTLEEQYLLQKENRSVKLPEL
;
A
#
# COMPACT_ATOMS: atom_id res chain seq x y z
N MET A 1 11.65 53.28 -29.44
CA MET A 1 12.77 53.15 -28.48
C MET A 1 12.25 53.63 -27.15
N THR A 2 12.13 52.84 -26.09
CA THR A 2 12.54 51.45 -25.84
C THR A 2 11.64 50.98 -24.71
N ILE A 3 11.00 49.83 -24.86
CA ILE A 3 10.28 49.17 -23.78
C ILE A 3 11.37 48.57 -22.89
N GLU A 4 11.75 49.28 -21.82
CA GLU A 4 12.60 48.73 -20.78
C GLU A 4 11.80 47.65 -20.05
N GLY A 5 12.18 46.40 -20.33
CA GLY A 5 11.62 45.22 -19.72
C GLY A 5 11.84 45.24 -18.22
N LEU A 6 10.76 45.01 -17.50
CA LEU A 6 10.75 44.56 -16.12
C LEU A 6 11.41 43.17 -16.07
N VAL A 7 12.74 43.13 -16.11
CA VAL A 7 13.48 41.97 -15.62
C VAL A 7 13.45 42.10 -14.10
N GLN A 8 12.46 41.47 -13.49
CA GLN A 8 12.42 41.29 -12.04
C GLN A 8 13.61 40.40 -11.67
N VAL A 9 14.70 41.02 -11.23
CA VAL A 9 15.85 40.33 -10.68
C VAL A 9 15.40 39.75 -9.34
N CYS A 10 15.14 38.44 -9.28
CA CYS A 10 14.93 37.75 -8.01
C CYS A 10 16.24 37.77 -7.22
N ASN A 11 16.22 38.37 -6.02
CA ASN A 11 17.39 38.38 -5.13
C ASN A 11 17.64 36.98 -4.55
N GLU A 12 18.86 36.69 -4.09
CA GLU A 12 19.19 35.39 -3.47
C GLU A 12 18.30 35.09 -2.26
N ASP A 13 18.04 36.10 -1.44
CA ASP A 13 17.12 36.00 -0.29
C ASP A 13 15.68 35.59 -0.71
N ASP A 14 15.22 36.04 -1.87
CA ASP A 14 13.89 35.67 -2.39
C ASP A 14 13.87 34.20 -2.83
N LYS A 15 14.96 33.70 -3.41
CA LYS A 15 15.09 32.29 -3.83
C LYS A 15 15.15 31.35 -2.64
N ASP A 16 15.90 31.72 -1.61
CA ASP A 16 16.02 30.94 -0.37
C ASP A 16 14.69 30.91 0.39
N THR A 17 13.98 32.04 0.44
CA THR A 17 12.65 32.12 1.04
C THR A 17 11.68 31.22 0.28
N LEU A 18 11.67 31.31 -1.05
CA LEU A 18 10.82 30.48 -1.90
C LEU A 18 11.09 28.99 -1.69
N GLN A 19 12.36 28.57 -1.61
CA GLN A 19 12.71 27.18 -1.36
C GLN A 19 12.14 26.68 -0.01
N LYS A 20 12.28 27.47 1.06
CA LYS A 20 11.74 27.11 2.39
C LYS A 20 10.21 27.00 2.38
N ASP A 21 9.53 27.91 1.68
CA ASP A 21 8.08 27.87 1.54
C ASP A 21 7.65 26.61 0.78
N TYR A 22 8.39 26.21 -0.25
CA TYR A 22 8.16 24.95 -0.96
C TYR A 22 8.39 23.71 -0.07
N GLU A 23 9.48 23.66 0.68
CA GLU A 23 9.73 22.55 1.62
C GLU A 23 8.61 22.43 2.66
N THR A 24 8.13 23.57 3.15
CA THR A 24 6.99 23.67 4.06
C THR A 24 5.71 23.16 3.39
N LEU A 25 5.44 23.54 2.14
CA LEU A 25 4.32 23.03 1.38
C LEU A 25 4.40 21.50 1.26
N LEU A 26 5.53 20.95 0.81
CA LEU A 26 5.72 19.51 0.66
C LEU A 26 5.45 18.76 1.97
N LEU A 27 5.92 19.29 3.10
CA LEU A 27 5.64 18.71 4.42
C LEU A 27 4.13 18.62 4.69
N HIS A 28 3.37 19.68 4.41
CA HIS A 28 1.91 19.68 4.57
C HIS A 28 1.23 18.68 3.63
N LEU A 29 1.71 18.54 2.38
CA LEU A 29 1.19 17.53 1.45
C LEU A 29 1.37 16.11 2.00
N TRP A 30 2.56 15.79 2.52
CA TRP A 30 2.83 14.47 3.09
C TRP A 30 2.06 14.22 4.38
N MET A 31 1.87 15.25 5.20
CA MET A 31 0.99 15.15 6.37
C MET A 31 -0.45 14.85 5.98
N ALA A 32 -0.99 15.52 4.95
CA ALA A 32 -2.35 15.28 4.47
C ALA A 32 -2.56 13.84 3.96
N VAL A 33 -1.59 13.31 3.20
CA VAL A 33 -1.60 11.91 2.76
C VAL A 33 -1.55 10.98 3.97
N HIS A 34 -0.61 11.20 4.90
CA HIS A 34 -0.43 10.34 6.07
C HIS A 34 -1.66 10.31 6.99
N THR A 35 -2.27 11.46 7.27
CA THR A 35 -3.43 11.55 8.17
C THR A 35 -4.66 10.86 7.59
N THR A 36 -4.83 10.90 6.27
CA THR A 36 -6.00 10.34 5.60
C THR A 36 -5.93 8.83 5.45
N PHE A 37 -4.73 8.29 5.23
CA PHE A 37 -4.49 6.84 5.16
C PHE A 37 -4.31 6.19 6.55
N SER A 38 -4.36 6.99 7.61
CA SER A 38 -4.43 6.47 8.99
C SER A 38 -5.87 6.06 9.34
N PRO A 39 -6.09 5.15 10.32
CA PRO A 39 -7.40 4.51 10.56
C PRO A 39 -8.57 5.41 10.99
N THR A 40 -8.31 6.68 11.31
CA THR A 40 -9.32 7.63 11.83
C THR A 40 -9.33 8.95 11.05
N PRO A 41 -9.67 8.96 9.74
CA PRO A 41 -9.81 10.21 9.01
C PRO A 41 -11.18 10.84 9.29
N SER A 42 -11.21 12.16 9.51
CA SER A 42 -12.44 12.94 9.48
C SER A 42 -12.79 13.30 8.03
N GLY A 43 -14.04 13.71 7.75
CA GLY A 43 -14.43 14.18 6.42
C GLY A 43 -13.62 15.38 5.94
N GLU A 44 -13.15 16.23 6.87
CA GLU A 44 -12.27 17.37 6.57
C GLU A 44 -10.92 16.91 6.01
N HIS A 45 -10.40 15.75 6.42
CA HIS A 45 -9.13 15.23 5.92
C HIS A 45 -9.20 14.82 4.44
N LEU A 46 -10.36 14.38 3.94
CA LEU A 46 -10.53 13.99 2.53
C LEU A 46 -10.43 15.19 1.57
N GLU A 47 -10.95 16.35 1.97
CA GLU A 47 -10.84 17.58 1.17
C GLU A 47 -9.40 18.12 1.18
N ILE A 48 -8.72 18.04 2.33
CA ILE A 48 -7.30 18.38 2.41
C ILE A 48 -6.47 17.43 1.53
N LEU A 49 -6.77 16.13 1.53
CA LEU A 49 -6.13 15.16 0.65
C LEU A 49 -6.36 15.50 -0.82
N ARG A 50 -7.60 15.80 -1.23
CA ARG A 50 -7.92 16.17 -2.62
C ARG A 50 -7.07 17.36 -3.07
N SER A 51 -7.05 18.43 -2.28
CA SER A 51 -6.23 19.61 -2.57
C SER A 51 -4.73 19.30 -2.60
N ALA A 52 -4.27 18.40 -1.72
CA ALA A 52 -2.88 17.95 -1.71
C ALA A 52 -2.52 17.17 -2.98
N VAL A 53 -3.37 16.24 -3.43
CA VAL A 53 -3.14 15.44 -4.64
C VAL A 53 -3.22 16.30 -5.91
N GLU A 54 -4.14 17.26 -5.97
CA GLU A 54 -4.18 18.27 -7.03
C GLU A 54 -2.87 19.06 -7.08
N THR A 55 -2.36 19.48 -5.92
CA THR A 55 -1.08 20.20 -5.82
C THR A 55 0.08 19.32 -6.29
N ILE A 56 0.14 18.04 -5.90
CA ILE A 56 1.15 17.08 -6.38
C ILE A 56 1.10 17.00 -7.91
N THR A 57 -0.10 16.87 -8.49
CA THR A 57 -0.30 16.78 -9.94
C THR A 57 0.24 18.03 -10.64
N LEU A 58 -0.11 19.21 -10.14
CA LEU A 58 0.38 20.48 -10.67
C LEU A 58 1.90 20.61 -10.58
N LEU A 59 2.52 20.15 -9.49
CA LEU A 59 3.96 20.18 -9.32
C LEU A 59 4.68 19.27 -10.33
N GLU A 60 4.15 18.07 -10.57
CA GLU A 60 4.66 17.13 -11.58
C GLU A 60 4.53 17.70 -13.00
N GLU A 61 3.39 18.31 -13.33
CA GLU A 61 3.19 18.96 -14.64
C GLU A 61 4.17 20.12 -14.85
N LYS A 62 4.48 20.89 -13.80
CA LYS A 62 5.52 21.93 -13.89
C LYS A 62 6.90 21.32 -14.15
N ASP A 63 7.24 20.25 -13.44
CA ASP A 63 8.53 19.55 -13.60
C ASP A 63 8.69 19.04 -15.04
N GLN A 64 7.66 18.42 -15.62
CA GLN A 64 7.64 18.01 -17.03
C GLN A 64 7.77 19.20 -18.01
N GLN A 65 7.12 20.33 -17.71
CA GLN A 65 7.21 21.54 -18.54
C GLN A 65 8.61 22.16 -18.54
N TRP A 66 9.39 21.99 -17.46
CA TRP A 66 10.79 22.42 -17.44
C TRP A 66 11.69 21.48 -18.23
N GLU A 67 11.50 20.16 -18.09
CA GLU A 67 12.26 19.16 -18.84
C GLU A 67 12.07 19.27 -20.36
N GLY A 68 10.88 19.67 -20.83
CA GLY A 68 10.57 19.81 -22.25
C GLY A 68 11.03 21.12 -22.92
N ARG A 69 11.76 22.00 -22.24
CA ARG A 69 12.15 23.32 -22.80
C ARG A 69 13.37 23.25 -23.73
N PRO A 70 13.42 24.10 -24.78
CA PRO A 70 14.62 24.24 -25.61
C PRO A 70 15.81 24.79 -24.82
N GLU A 71 17.00 24.33 -25.19
CA GLU A 71 18.28 24.85 -24.70
C GLU A 71 18.33 26.39 -24.83
N GLY A 72 18.61 27.09 -23.73
CA GLY A 72 18.65 28.56 -23.66
C GLY A 72 17.40 29.25 -23.08
N SER A 73 16.39 28.49 -22.65
CA SER A 73 15.27 29.01 -21.84
C SER A 73 15.66 29.24 -20.37
N SER A 74 14.82 29.94 -19.59
CA SER A 74 15.00 30.04 -18.13
C SER A 74 15.15 28.65 -17.51
N GLU A 75 16.26 28.44 -16.81
CA GLU A 75 16.59 27.18 -16.13
C GLU A 75 15.59 26.91 -14.99
N ALA A 76 15.31 25.64 -14.73
CA ALA A 76 14.53 25.26 -13.58
C ALA A 76 15.27 25.66 -12.30
N PRO A 77 14.56 25.99 -11.21
CA PRO A 77 15.20 26.15 -9.92
C PRO A 77 16.02 24.91 -9.53
N VAL A 78 17.16 25.09 -8.86
CA VAL A 78 18.10 24.00 -8.52
C VAL A 78 17.50 22.89 -7.64
N TRP A 79 16.39 23.17 -6.97
CA TRP A 79 15.65 22.24 -6.11
C TRP A 79 14.59 21.42 -6.88
N ARG A 80 14.57 21.48 -8.22
CA ARG A 80 13.65 20.75 -9.11
C ARG A 80 14.43 19.75 -9.99
N PRO A 81 13.81 18.63 -10.43
CA PRO A 81 12.46 18.15 -10.11
C PRO A 81 12.37 17.51 -8.72
N HIS A 82 11.18 17.45 -8.14
CA HIS A 82 10.99 16.87 -6.79
C HIS A 82 10.60 15.40 -6.80
N GLN A 83 10.07 14.91 -7.93
CA GLN A 83 9.51 13.56 -8.03
C GLN A 83 8.47 13.34 -6.91
N CYS A 84 7.54 14.30 -6.77
CA CYS A 84 6.47 14.25 -5.77
C CYS A 84 5.65 12.97 -5.90
N ARG A 85 5.40 12.49 -7.11
CA ARG A 85 4.70 11.23 -7.36
C ARG A 85 5.45 10.02 -6.81
N HIS A 86 6.76 9.96 -7.02
CA HIS A 86 7.60 8.91 -6.44
C HIS A 86 7.62 8.98 -4.91
N THR A 87 7.71 10.19 -4.35
CA THR A 87 7.70 10.41 -2.90
C THR A 87 6.37 10.00 -2.27
N HIS A 88 5.26 10.31 -2.94
CA HIS A 88 3.92 9.88 -2.56
C HIS A 88 3.83 8.34 -2.51
N ASP A 89 4.25 7.65 -3.56
CA ASP A 89 4.14 6.18 -3.66
C ASP A 89 5.01 5.50 -2.59
N ASN A 90 6.22 6.02 -2.35
CA ASN A 90 7.09 5.56 -1.26
C ASN A 90 6.49 5.81 0.14
N LEU A 91 5.77 6.91 0.33
CA LEU A 91 5.09 7.18 1.59
C LEU A 91 3.99 6.14 1.83
N LEU A 92 3.17 5.84 0.81
CA LEU A 92 2.16 4.79 0.91
C LEU A 92 2.79 3.43 1.21
N GLU A 93 3.91 3.06 0.57
CA GLU A 93 4.62 1.82 0.90
C GLU A 93 5.02 1.76 2.37
N LYS A 94 5.64 2.83 2.90
CA LYS A 94 6.04 2.90 4.32
C LYS A 94 4.84 2.80 5.26
N MET A 95 3.70 3.37 4.87
CA MET A 95 2.47 3.26 5.65
C MET A 95 1.94 1.82 5.67
N VAL A 96 1.87 1.16 4.51
CA VAL A 96 1.48 -0.26 4.42
C VAL A 96 2.40 -1.14 5.25
N ASP A 97 3.72 -0.90 5.21
CA ASP A 97 4.70 -1.61 6.04
C ASP A 97 4.43 -1.45 7.54
N SER A 98 4.16 -0.22 7.98
CA SER A 98 3.81 0.07 9.37
C SER A 98 2.52 -0.62 9.77
N GLN A 99 1.48 -0.57 8.93
CA GLN A 99 0.17 -1.16 9.19
C GLN A 99 0.24 -2.69 9.27
N MET A 100 0.97 -3.33 8.35
CA MET A 100 1.18 -4.78 8.34
C MET A 100 1.99 -5.24 9.55
N ARG A 101 3.00 -4.48 9.98
CA ARG A 101 3.76 -4.75 11.21
C ARG A 101 2.92 -4.57 12.47
N ASN A 102 2.12 -3.52 12.55
CA ASN A 102 1.30 -3.27 13.75
C ASN A 102 0.22 -4.36 13.90
N ALA A 103 -0.32 -4.86 12.78
CA ALA A 103 -1.26 -5.97 12.79
C ALA A 103 -0.69 -7.26 13.44
N THR A 104 0.63 -7.47 13.44
CA THR A 104 1.23 -8.65 14.10
C THR A 104 1.46 -8.44 15.60
N VAL A 105 1.63 -7.18 16.03
CA VAL A 105 1.98 -6.80 17.42
C VAL A 105 0.75 -6.49 18.28
N GLU A 106 -0.40 -6.17 17.69
CA GLU A 106 -1.65 -5.95 18.43
C GLU A 106 -2.16 -7.25 19.09
N GLU A 107 -1.57 -7.61 20.23
CA GLU A 107 -1.96 -8.74 21.08
C GLU A 107 -2.93 -8.35 22.21
N ASP A 108 -3.07 -7.05 22.57
CA ASP A 108 -3.52 -6.73 23.94
C ASP A 108 -4.73 -5.80 24.15
N ASN A 109 -5.42 -5.24 23.14
CA ASN A 109 -6.44 -4.20 23.46
C ASN A 109 -7.75 -4.12 22.67
N ILE A 110 -8.21 -5.16 21.96
CA ILE A 110 -9.58 -5.14 21.42
C ILE A 110 -10.25 -6.53 21.52
N SER A 111 -11.15 -6.62 22.52
CA SER A 111 -12.42 -7.36 22.56
C SER A 111 -12.49 -8.71 21.83
N VAL A 112 -12.62 -9.80 22.61
CA VAL A 112 -13.12 -11.15 22.25
C VAL A 112 -13.42 -11.28 20.75
N SER A 113 -12.37 -11.41 19.95
CA SER A 113 -12.51 -11.56 18.50
C SER A 113 -12.33 -13.03 18.16
N SER A 114 -12.99 -13.50 17.09
CA SER A 114 -12.84 -14.87 16.57
C SER A 114 -11.38 -15.29 16.29
N VAL A 115 -10.41 -14.37 16.38
CA VAL A 115 -8.97 -14.59 16.20
C VAL A 115 -8.34 -15.25 17.42
N ASP A 116 -8.84 -15.02 18.64
CA ASP A 116 -8.29 -15.64 19.86
C ASP A 116 -8.61 -17.15 19.94
N ASN A 117 -9.61 -17.60 19.16
CA ASN A 117 -9.92 -19.02 18.99
C ASN A 117 -8.96 -19.74 18.01
N LEU A 118 -8.02 -19.02 17.38
CA LEU A 118 -7.02 -19.63 16.50
C LEU A 118 -5.91 -20.25 17.33
N SER A 119 -5.70 -21.55 17.10
CA SER A 119 -4.86 -22.41 17.93
C SER A 119 -3.37 -22.04 17.92
N THR A 120 -2.87 -21.40 16.86
CA THR A 120 -1.44 -21.12 16.69
C THR A 120 -1.17 -19.63 16.50
N SER A 121 0.04 -19.20 16.89
CA SER A 121 0.50 -17.82 16.71
C SER A 121 0.52 -17.43 15.23
N MET A 122 0.96 -18.34 14.36
CA MET A 122 0.98 -18.17 12.91
C MET A 122 -0.42 -17.93 12.33
N LYS A 123 -1.43 -18.69 12.75
CA LYS A 123 -2.83 -18.44 12.34
C LYS A 123 -3.32 -17.06 12.77
N ARG A 124 -3.04 -16.65 14.01
CA ARG A 124 -3.39 -15.32 14.52
C ARG A 124 -2.71 -14.22 13.72
N GLU A 125 -1.40 -14.34 13.47
CA GLU A 125 -0.61 -13.40 12.69
C GLU A 125 -1.21 -13.22 11.28
N VAL A 126 -1.38 -14.31 10.52
CA VAL A 126 -1.94 -14.27 9.16
C VAL A 126 -3.36 -13.73 9.15
N CYS A 127 -4.19 -14.10 10.14
CA CYS A 127 -5.55 -13.59 10.25
C CYS A 127 -5.59 -12.08 10.48
N ARG A 128 -4.77 -11.55 11.40
CA ARG A 128 -4.70 -10.11 11.68
C ARG A 128 -4.19 -9.34 10.46
N MET A 129 -3.14 -9.82 9.81
CA MET A 129 -2.61 -9.21 8.58
C MET A 129 -3.67 -9.20 7.46
N GLY A 130 -4.36 -10.32 7.24
CA GLY A 130 -5.39 -10.41 6.22
C GLY A 130 -6.62 -9.53 6.51
N LYS A 131 -7.02 -9.41 7.78
CA LYS A 131 -8.06 -8.45 8.20
C LYS A 131 -7.64 -7.02 7.93
N ARG A 132 -6.43 -6.66 8.35
CA ARG A 132 -5.90 -5.30 8.15
C ARG A 132 -5.83 -4.93 6.68
N LEU A 133 -5.32 -5.84 5.86
CA LEU A 133 -5.30 -5.72 4.40
C LEU A 133 -6.71 -5.45 3.86
N LYS A 134 -7.68 -6.29 4.23
CA LYS A 134 -9.06 -6.15 3.77
C LYS A 134 -9.64 -4.79 4.17
N GLU A 135 -9.50 -4.39 5.43
CA GLU A 135 -10.04 -3.14 5.94
C GLU A 135 -9.45 -1.92 5.21
N ASP A 136 -8.12 -1.87 5.09
CA ASP A 136 -7.42 -0.73 4.50
C ASP A 136 -7.66 -0.63 2.98
N VAL A 137 -7.60 -1.75 2.25
CA VAL A 137 -7.84 -1.76 0.79
C VAL A 137 -9.28 -1.38 0.46
N LEU A 138 -10.25 -1.88 1.24
CA LEU A 138 -11.65 -1.51 1.04
C LEU A 138 -11.93 -0.05 1.42
N ARG A 139 -11.28 0.47 2.48
CA ARG A 139 -11.37 1.90 2.83
C ARG A 139 -10.85 2.77 1.69
N VAL A 140 -9.71 2.41 1.11
CA VAL A 140 -9.15 3.19 -0.01
C VAL A 140 -10.12 3.21 -1.18
N ALA A 141 -10.71 2.08 -1.55
CA ALA A 141 -11.65 2.01 -2.66
C ALA A 141 -12.95 2.79 -2.44
N ARG A 142 -13.49 2.78 -1.21
CA ARG A 142 -14.75 3.46 -0.89
C ARG A 142 -14.60 4.96 -0.65
N ASP A 143 -13.58 5.34 0.13
CA ASP A 143 -13.57 6.65 0.79
C ASP A 143 -12.47 7.57 0.22
N ILE A 144 -11.36 6.99 -0.26
CA ILE A 144 -10.14 7.76 -0.61
C ILE A 144 -9.96 7.86 -2.13
N ARG A 145 -10.38 6.85 -2.89
CA ARG A 145 -10.22 6.77 -4.35
C ARG A 145 -10.61 8.06 -5.05
N ASP A 146 -11.75 8.64 -4.67
CA ASP A 146 -12.31 9.81 -5.35
C ASP A 146 -11.56 11.10 -5.05
N CYS A 147 -10.59 11.11 -4.13
CA CYS A 147 -9.64 12.21 -3.93
C CYS A 147 -8.50 12.21 -4.96
N TYR A 148 -8.34 11.13 -5.74
CA TYR A 148 -7.24 10.95 -6.66
C TYR A 148 -7.66 11.08 -8.13
N PRO A 149 -6.85 11.76 -8.96
CA PRO A 149 -6.96 11.67 -10.41
C PRO A 149 -6.78 10.23 -10.92
N PRO A 150 -7.41 9.83 -12.05
CA PRO A 150 -7.35 8.45 -12.53
C PRO A 150 -5.94 7.91 -12.83
N ASP A 151 -5.01 8.77 -13.25
CA ASP A 151 -3.62 8.39 -13.54
C ASP A 151 -2.84 8.00 -12.27
N PHE A 152 -3.34 8.33 -11.07
CA PHE A 152 -2.79 7.84 -9.81
C PHE A 152 -2.96 6.34 -9.62
N ASP A 153 -4.00 5.76 -10.23
CA ASP A 153 -4.30 4.33 -10.13
C ASP A 153 -4.24 3.83 -8.67
N VAL A 154 -4.73 4.66 -7.74
CA VAL A 154 -4.41 4.55 -6.30
C VAL A 154 -4.88 3.23 -5.69
N CYS A 155 -6.03 2.71 -6.12
CA CYS A 155 -6.54 1.42 -5.65
C CYS A 155 -5.59 0.27 -6.03
N ASN A 156 -5.11 0.27 -7.27
CA ASN A 156 -4.17 -0.72 -7.77
C ASN A 156 -2.79 -0.59 -7.13
N LEU A 157 -2.28 0.63 -6.97
CA LEU A 157 -1.03 0.88 -6.23
C LEU A 157 -1.14 0.30 -4.82
N TYR A 158 -2.20 0.66 -4.10
CA TYR A 158 -2.36 0.29 -2.70
C TYR A 158 -2.55 -1.21 -2.51
N VAL A 159 -3.39 -1.87 -3.33
CA VAL A 159 -3.54 -3.34 -3.26
C VAL A 159 -2.27 -4.08 -3.65
N ARG A 160 -1.46 -3.57 -4.61
CA ARG A 160 -0.14 -4.14 -4.95
C ARG A 160 0.81 -4.10 -3.77
N LEU A 161 0.89 -2.97 -3.05
CA LEU A 161 1.74 -2.83 -1.87
C LEU A 161 1.37 -3.85 -0.80
N TYR A 162 0.08 -3.97 -0.47
CA TYR A 162 -0.39 -4.99 0.48
C TYR A 162 -0.13 -6.41 -0.01
N HIS A 163 -0.41 -6.69 -1.28
CA HIS A 163 -0.19 -8.00 -1.87
C HIS A 163 1.26 -8.43 -1.69
N GLN A 164 2.22 -7.55 -2.02
CA GLN A 164 3.65 -7.85 -1.89
C GLN A 164 4.05 -8.19 -0.45
N LYS A 165 3.61 -7.39 0.53
CA LYS A 165 3.96 -7.63 1.95
C LYS A 165 3.29 -8.89 2.49
N PHE A 166 2.03 -9.14 2.13
CA PHE A 166 1.32 -10.35 2.56
C PHE A 166 1.89 -11.61 1.90
N SER A 167 2.13 -11.57 0.59
CA SER A 167 2.77 -12.65 -0.18
C SER A 167 4.15 -13.00 0.37
N ALA A 168 4.99 -11.99 0.65
CA ALA A 168 6.31 -12.21 1.23
C ALA A 168 6.22 -12.95 2.58
N LYS A 169 5.30 -12.53 3.45
CA LYS A 169 5.11 -13.18 4.76
C LYS A 169 4.58 -14.61 4.63
N LEU A 170 3.60 -14.85 3.76
CA LEU A 170 3.06 -16.20 3.52
C LEU A 170 4.12 -17.13 2.94
N THR A 171 4.99 -16.61 2.07
CA THR A 171 6.12 -17.36 1.50
C THR A 171 7.14 -17.73 2.57
N GLU A 172 7.45 -16.82 3.50
CA GLU A 172 8.32 -17.10 4.66
C GLU A 172 7.74 -18.25 5.50
N LEU A 173 6.46 -18.17 5.86
CA LEU A 173 5.77 -19.18 6.66
C LEU A 173 5.67 -20.53 5.95
N ALA A 174 5.37 -20.54 4.64
CA ALA A 174 5.28 -21.78 3.86
C ALA A 174 6.63 -22.53 3.82
N ARG A 175 7.75 -21.82 3.92
CA ARG A 175 9.10 -22.39 3.90
C ARG A 175 9.65 -22.78 5.27
N SER A 176 8.98 -22.41 6.37
CA SER A 176 9.45 -22.71 7.73
C SER A 176 9.19 -24.14 8.19
N GLY A 177 8.42 -24.93 7.41
CA GLY A 177 7.95 -26.26 7.80
C GLY A 177 6.78 -26.17 8.78
N LEU A 178 5.57 -26.44 8.28
CA LEU A 178 4.33 -26.27 9.04
C LEU A 178 3.74 -27.64 9.42
N ASP A 179 2.97 -27.67 10.51
CA ASP A 179 2.09 -28.81 10.79
C ASP A 179 0.89 -28.84 9.84
N VAL A 180 0.13 -29.94 9.84
CA VAL A 180 -1.04 -30.16 8.96
C VAL A 180 -2.04 -29.02 9.07
N ASP A 181 -2.33 -28.58 10.30
CA ASP A 181 -3.43 -27.67 10.56
C ASP A 181 -3.06 -26.24 10.14
N ASP A 182 -1.80 -25.85 10.30
CA ASP A 182 -1.24 -24.56 9.87
C ASP A 182 -0.98 -24.53 8.36
N CYS A 183 -0.53 -25.64 7.78
CA CYS A 183 -0.40 -25.81 6.34
C CYS A 183 -1.76 -25.68 5.64
N ASN A 184 -2.79 -26.38 6.13
CA ASN A 184 -4.16 -26.26 5.63
C ASN A 184 -4.68 -24.81 5.74
N TYR A 185 -4.33 -24.11 6.81
CA TYR A 185 -4.75 -22.73 7.00
C TYR A 185 -4.14 -21.77 5.97
N LEU A 186 -2.84 -21.91 5.66
CA LEU A 186 -2.22 -21.14 4.58
C LEU A 186 -2.84 -21.47 3.22
N LEU A 187 -3.08 -22.75 2.92
CA LEU A 187 -3.73 -23.15 1.68
C LEU A 187 -5.13 -22.52 1.54
N CYS A 188 -5.91 -22.45 2.64
CA CYS A 188 -7.18 -21.74 2.63
C CYS A 188 -7.02 -20.24 2.36
N TRP A 189 -5.99 -19.58 2.90
CA TRP A 189 -5.72 -18.17 2.60
C TRP A 189 -5.38 -17.92 1.13
N VAL A 190 -4.50 -18.74 0.57
CA VAL A 190 -4.03 -18.61 -0.81
C VAL A 190 -5.15 -18.90 -1.81
N ASN A 191 -5.92 -19.97 -1.58
CA ASN A 191 -6.89 -20.45 -2.56
C ASN A 191 -8.31 -19.91 -2.35
N ASN A 192 -8.66 -19.48 -1.14
CA ASN A 192 -10.04 -19.08 -0.81
C ASN A 192 -10.13 -17.66 -0.27
N TYR A 193 -9.58 -17.38 0.91
CA TYR A 193 -9.87 -16.13 1.62
C TYR A 193 -9.34 -14.90 0.88
N TYR A 194 -8.09 -14.92 0.42
CA TYR A 194 -7.52 -13.79 -0.29
C TYR A 194 -8.21 -13.51 -1.64
N PRO A 195 -8.30 -14.47 -2.58
CA PRO A 195 -8.92 -14.19 -3.87
C PRO A 195 -10.43 -13.91 -3.77
N ASN A 196 -11.18 -14.63 -2.92
CA ASN A 196 -12.64 -14.55 -2.92
C ASN A 196 -13.21 -13.53 -1.93
N ASP A 197 -12.65 -13.43 -0.72
CA ASP A 197 -13.24 -12.57 0.31
C ASP A 197 -12.67 -11.15 0.32
N ILE A 198 -11.52 -10.96 -0.35
CA ILE A 198 -10.81 -9.68 -0.44
C ILE A 198 -10.82 -9.19 -1.88
N LEU A 199 -10.12 -9.86 -2.80
CA LEU A 199 -9.94 -9.32 -4.15
C LEU A 199 -11.25 -9.26 -4.96
N LYS A 200 -12.15 -10.25 -4.82
CA LYS A 200 -13.49 -10.25 -5.46
C LYS A 200 -14.55 -9.47 -4.67
N HIS A 201 -14.15 -8.70 -3.66
CA HIS A 201 -15.12 -7.91 -2.91
C HIS A 201 -15.75 -6.84 -3.82
N LYS A 202 -17.07 -6.69 -3.76
CA LYS A 202 -17.85 -5.77 -4.63
C LYS A 202 -17.32 -4.32 -4.65
N ASP A 203 -16.79 -3.83 -3.52
CA ASP A 203 -16.27 -2.46 -3.44
C ASP A 203 -14.94 -2.27 -4.22
N LEU A 204 -14.28 -3.36 -4.64
CA LEU A 204 -13.07 -3.35 -5.48
C LEU A 204 -13.38 -3.62 -6.96
N GLU A 205 -14.62 -4.00 -7.27
CA GLU A 205 -15.03 -4.36 -8.63
C GLU A 205 -14.82 -3.18 -9.58
N GLY A 206 -14.04 -3.41 -10.66
CA GLY A 206 -13.70 -2.36 -11.62
C GLY A 206 -12.64 -1.34 -11.16
N HIS A 207 -12.10 -1.47 -9.95
CA HIS A 207 -11.09 -0.54 -9.41
C HIS A 207 -9.69 -1.16 -9.26
N ILE A 208 -9.58 -2.49 -9.36
CA ILE A 208 -8.30 -3.20 -9.29
C ILE A 208 -8.12 -4.16 -10.47
N ASN A 209 -6.87 -4.38 -10.87
CA ASN A 209 -6.46 -5.37 -11.84
C ASN A 209 -5.93 -6.61 -11.10
N MET A 210 -6.83 -7.56 -10.83
CA MET A 210 -6.50 -8.81 -10.13
C MET A 210 -5.47 -9.65 -10.88
N GLU A 211 -5.48 -9.63 -12.22
CA GLU A 211 -4.57 -10.43 -13.04
C GLU A 211 -3.13 -9.96 -12.87
N SER A 212 -2.91 -8.66 -12.68
CA SER A 212 -1.58 -8.08 -12.47
C SER A 212 -0.97 -8.42 -11.10
N LEU A 213 -1.78 -8.85 -10.13
CA LEU A 213 -1.31 -9.21 -8.79
C LEU A 213 -0.68 -10.60 -8.76
N GLY A 214 -1.19 -11.53 -9.56
CA GLY A 214 -0.78 -12.94 -9.48
C GLY A 214 -1.23 -13.62 -8.18
N THR A 215 -0.59 -14.75 -7.86
CA THR A 215 -0.90 -15.57 -6.69
C THR A 215 -0.05 -15.17 -5.48
N LEU A 216 -0.57 -15.36 -4.27
CA LEU A 216 0.15 -15.05 -3.03
C LEU A 216 1.43 -15.87 -2.83
N LEU A 217 1.48 -17.07 -3.40
CA LEU A 217 2.65 -17.94 -3.42
C LEU A 217 3.05 -18.21 -4.86
N SER A 218 4.35 -18.39 -5.09
CA SER A 218 4.83 -18.93 -6.37
C SER A 218 4.28 -20.34 -6.57
N GLU A 219 4.13 -20.77 -7.84
CA GLU A 219 3.69 -22.14 -8.16
C GLU A 219 4.54 -23.19 -7.44
N LYS A 220 5.86 -22.98 -7.38
CA LYS A 220 6.78 -23.85 -6.66
C LYS A 220 6.48 -23.92 -5.15
N ASP A 221 6.29 -22.78 -4.50
CA ASP A 221 6.02 -22.74 -3.05
C ASP A 221 4.64 -23.31 -2.72
N LEU A 222 3.65 -23.07 -3.58
CA LEU A 222 2.31 -23.62 -3.44
C LEU A 222 2.31 -25.15 -3.58
N THR A 223 2.92 -25.69 -4.63
CA THR A 223 3.04 -27.15 -4.82
C THR A 223 3.76 -27.80 -3.65
N THR A 224 4.84 -27.18 -3.16
CA THR A 224 5.58 -27.69 -2.00
C THR A 224 4.68 -27.74 -0.75
N LEU A 225 3.85 -26.71 -0.54
CA LEU A 225 2.93 -26.64 0.59
C LEU A 225 1.82 -27.70 0.48
N GLU A 226 1.27 -27.91 -0.72
CA GLU A 226 0.27 -28.94 -0.99
C GLU A 226 0.83 -30.36 -0.76
N GLU A 227 2.04 -30.64 -1.23
CA GLU A 227 2.72 -31.92 -0.99
C GLU A 227 2.96 -32.17 0.50
N GLN A 228 3.42 -31.15 1.25
CA GLN A 228 3.58 -31.24 2.70
C GLN A 228 2.25 -31.58 3.39
N TYR A 229 1.16 -30.92 3.00
CA TYR A 229 -0.16 -31.20 3.55
C TYR A 229 -0.59 -32.66 3.30
N LEU A 230 -0.45 -33.13 2.06
CA LEU A 230 -0.86 -34.48 1.66
C LEU A 230 -0.06 -35.56 2.41
N LEU A 231 1.27 -35.44 2.45
CA LEU A 231 2.15 -36.39 3.14
C LEU A 231 1.83 -36.49 4.63
N GLN A 232 1.59 -35.36 5.29
CA GLN A 232 1.31 -35.37 6.72
C GLN A 232 -0.10 -35.89 7.02
N LYS A 233 -1.09 -35.63 6.14
CA LYS A 233 -2.45 -36.17 6.26
C LYS A 233 -2.48 -37.69 6.09
N GLU A 234 -1.73 -38.23 5.13
CA GLU A 234 -1.60 -39.67 4.92
C GLU A 234 -0.96 -40.34 6.16
N ASN A 235 0.13 -39.78 6.67
CA ASN A 235 0.78 -40.26 7.89
C ASN A 235 -0.10 -40.24 9.14
N ARG A 236 -1.08 -39.31 9.23
CA ARG A 236 -2.07 -39.26 10.32
C ARG A 236 -3.16 -40.32 10.14
N SER A 237 -3.52 -40.63 8.90
CA SER A 237 -4.55 -41.62 8.56
C SER A 237 -4.07 -43.06 8.81
N VAL A 238 -2.77 -43.33 8.60
CA VAL A 238 -2.16 -44.65 8.85
C VAL A 238 -1.94 -44.93 10.35
N LYS A 239 -2.03 -43.92 11.23
CA LYS A 239 -1.80 -44.04 12.68
C LYS A 239 -3.05 -44.26 13.52
N LEU A 240 -4.25 -44.33 12.94
CA LEU A 240 -5.47 -44.72 13.65
C LEU A 240 -5.54 -46.26 13.70
N PRO A 241 -5.42 -46.91 14.88
CA PRO A 241 -5.63 -48.35 14.99
C PRO A 241 -7.11 -48.65 14.77
N GLU A 242 -7.40 -49.68 13.97
CA GLU A 242 -8.71 -50.33 13.95
C GLU A 242 -9.08 -50.74 15.39
N LEU A 243 -10.17 -50.15 15.89
CA LEU A 243 -10.82 -50.52 17.16
C LEU A 243 -11.82 -51.65 16.92
#